data_AF-Q9I8L8-F1
#
_entry.id   AF-Q9I8L8-F1
#
_cell.length_a   1.000
_cell.length_b   1.000
_cell.length_c   1.000
_cell.angle_alpha   90.00
_cell.angle_beta   90.00
_cell.angle_gamma   90.00
#
_symmetry.space_group_name_H-M   'P 1'
#
loop_
_entity.id
_entity.type
_entity.pdbx_description
1 polymer ?
#
loop_
_entity_poly.entity_id
_entity_poly.type
_entity_poly.pdbx_seq_one_letter_code
_entity_poly.pdbx_strand_id
1 'polypeptide(L)'
;MACAQTGSGKTAAFLLPILQRLMTDGVAASKFSEVQEPEAIIVAPTRELINQIYLEARKFAYGTCVRPVVVYGGINTGFTIREVLKGCNILCATPGRLHDLIGRGKIGLSKVRYLVLDEADRMLDMGFEPEMRKLVASPGMPSKEERQTLMFSATYPEDIQRMAADFLKVDYIFLAVGVVGGACSDVEQTIVQVDQYSKRDQLLELLRATGNERTMVFVETKRSADFIATFLCQEKISTTSIHGDREQREREKALSDFRIGQCPVLVATSVAARGLDIEQVQHVVNFDMPSSIDEYVHRIGRTGRCGNTGRAVSFFNPESDTPLARSLVKVLSGAQQVVPKWLEEVAFSAHGTTGFNPRGKVFASTDSRKGGSFKTDEPPLSQTCAPSTAAAADDEEWE
;
A
#
# COMPACT_ATOMS: atom_id res chain seq x y z
N MET A 1 12.70 6.58 -4.14
CA MET A 1 11.35 6.01 -4.25
C MET A 1 11.45 4.52 -3.98
N ALA A 2 10.60 3.97 -3.12
CA ALA A 2 10.53 2.54 -2.88
C ALA A 2 9.10 2.04 -3.11
N CYS A 3 8.97 1.07 -4.02
CA CYS A 3 7.75 0.31 -4.23
C CYS A 3 7.82 -0.98 -3.41
N ALA A 4 7.08 -1.02 -2.29
CA ALA A 4 7.05 -2.15 -1.38
C ALA A 4 5.72 -2.21 -0.64
N GLN A 5 5.21 -3.42 -0.42
CA GLN A 5 3.95 -3.66 0.27
C GLN A 5 4.03 -3.34 1.78
N THR A 6 2.89 -3.13 2.44
CA THR A 6 2.81 -2.90 3.90
C THR A 6 3.21 -4.18 4.63
N GLY A 7 4.00 -4.07 5.71
CA GLY A 7 4.56 -5.23 6.43
C GLY A 7 5.97 -5.66 5.98
N SER A 8 6.56 -5.01 4.97
CA SER A 8 7.94 -5.28 4.49
C SER A 8 9.06 -4.62 5.33
N GLY A 9 8.73 -4.01 6.47
CA GLY A 9 9.70 -3.29 7.31
C GLY A 9 10.03 -1.86 6.85
N LYS A 10 9.22 -1.24 5.98
CA LYS A 10 9.40 0.14 5.48
C LYS A 10 9.70 1.14 6.59
N THR A 11 8.93 1.08 7.68
CA THR A 11 9.03 1.98 8.84
C THR A 11 10.43 1.98 9.45
N ALA A 12 11.00 0.80 9.70
CA ALA A 12 12.37 0.69 10.21
C ALA A 12 13.40 1.16 9.18
N ALA A 13 13.18 0.87 7.89
CA ALA A 13 14.10 1.23 6.82
C ALA A 13 14.34 2.74 6.69
N PHE A 14 13.33 3.58 6.95
CA PHE A 14 13.54 5.03 6.99
C PHE A 14 13.82 5.58 8.40
N LEU A 15 13.23 5.02 9.47
CA LEU A 15 13.42 5.57 10.82
C LEU A 15 14.83 5.37 11.36
N LEU A 16 15.41 4.17 11.21
CA LEU A 16 16.72 3.86 11.76
C LEU A 16 17.84 4.78 11.24
N PRO A 17 18.00 4.99 9.92
CA PRO A 17 19.04 5.91 9.42
C PRO A 17 18.75 7.37 9.81
N ILE A 18 17.48 7.81 9.83
CA ILE A 18 17.10 9.16 10.27
C ILE A 18 17.50 9.37 11.74
N LEU A 19 17.16 8.43 12.63
CA LEU A 19 17.50 8.48 14.04
C LEU A 19 19.01 8.48 14.26
N GLN A 20 19.75 7.59 13.59
CA GLN A 20 21.21 7.53 13.66
C GLN A 20 21.81 8.90 13.32
N ARG A 21 21.34 9.53 12.24
CA ARG A 21 21.89 10.80 11.78
C ARG A 21 21.52 11.97 12.68
N LEU A 22 20.29 11.99 13.21
CA LEU A 22 19.87 12.95 14.23
C LEU A 22 20.73 12.85 15.50
N MET A 23 21.06 11.65 15.96
CA MET A 23 21.93 11.45 17.11
C MET A 23 23.37 11.88 16.84
N THR A 24 23.89 11.59 15.65
CA THR A 24 25.27 11.91 15.26
C THR A 24 25.52 13.41 15.11
N ASP A 25 24.59 14.10 14.45
CA ASP A 25 24.71 15.53 14.18
C ASP A 25 24.36 16.40 15.42
N GLY A 26 23.79 15.77 16.45
CA GLY A 26 23.14 16.44 17.57
C GLY A 26 21.75 16.95 17.20
N VAL A 27 20.83 16.89 18.16
CA VAL A 27 19.45 17.39 18.00
C VAL A 27 19.22 18.65 18.81
N ALA A 28 18.51 19.60 18.21
CA ALA A 28 18.13 20.85 18.86
C ALA A 28 16.60 20.93 18.99
N ALA A 29 16.00 20.09 19.85
CA ALA A 29 14.61 20.30 20.25
C ALA A 29 14.54 21.33 21.38
N SER A 30 14.04 22.54 21.07
CA SER A 30 13.86 23.58 22.09
C SER A 30 12.45 23.54 22.68
N LYS A 31 12.34 23.15 23.96
CA LYS A 31 11.08 23.24 24.74
C LYS A 31 10.60 24.66 24.99
N PHE A 32 11.45 25.66 24.72
CA PHE A 32 11.20 27.06 25.04
C PHE A 32 10.72 27.87 23.82
N SER A 33 10.60 27.23 22.64
CA SER A 33 10.15 27.89 21.42
C SER A 33 8.64 27.75 21.23
N GLU A 34 7.98 28.86 20.91
CA GLU A 34 6.56 28.86 20.50
C GLU A 34 6.32 28.20 19.13
N VAL A 35 7.38 28.08 18.34
CA VAL A 35 7.40 27.42 17.03
C VAL A 35 8.39 26.25 17.09
N GLN A 36 7.92 25.05 16.76
CA GLN A 36 8.78 23.87 16.72
C GLN A 36 9.20 23.60 15.28
N GLU A 37 10.47 23.30 15.08
CA GLU A 37 11.06 23.09 13.74
C GLU A 37 11.61 21.66 13.66
N PRO A 38 10.76 20.65 13.37
CA PRO A 38 11.19 19.26 13.30
C PRO A 38 12.22 19.05 12.20
N GLU A 39 13.26 18.26 12.50
CA GLU A 39 14.27 17.89 11.51
C GLU A 39 13.80 16.76 10.57
N ALA A 40 12.79 15.99 10.97
CA ALA A 40 12.14 14.98 10.13
C ALA A 40 10.61 15.11 10.18
N ILE A 41 9.97 15.12 9.02
CA ILE A 41 8.51 15.06 8.88
C ILE A 41 8.15 13.78 8.15
N ILE A 42 7.30 12.97 8.76
CA ILE A 42 6.75 11.75 8.17
C ILE A 42 5.25 11.96 7.96
N VAL A 43 4.81 11.81 6.72
CA VAL A 43 3.42 11.99 6.32
C VAL A 43 2.83 10.66 5.91
N ALA A 44 1.65 10.34 6.43
CA ALA A 44 0.88 9.16 6.06
C ALA A 44 -0.60 9.51 5.88
N PRO A 45 -1.34 8.77 5.03
CA PRO A 45 -2.72 9.10 4.65
C PRO A 45 -3.73 9.01 5.80
N THR A 46 -3.52 8.08 6.75
CA THR A 46 -4.51 7.77 7.78
C THR A 46 -3.98 7.97 9.19
N ARG A 47 -4.92 8.15 10.13
CA ARG A 47 -4.61 8.34 11.56
C ARG A 47 -3.96 7.10 12.15
N GLU A 48 -4.40 5.95 11.69
CA GLU A 48 -3.98 4.67 12.20
C GLU A 48 -2.56 4.34 11.73
N LEU A 49 -2.26 4.54 10.44
CA LEU A 49 -0.91 4.34 9.91
C LEU A 49 0.08 5.29 10.57
N ILE A 50 -0.27 6.57 10.70
CA ILE A 50 0.66 7.53 11.29
C ILE A 50 0.92 7.24 12.78
N ASN A 51 -0.09 6.74 13.50
CA ASN A 51 0.08 6.34 14.88
C ASN A 51 0.95 5.08 15.00
N GLN A 52 0.86 4.14 14.05
CA GLN A 52 1.74 2.98 13.98
C GLN A 52 3.19 3.39 13.76
N ILE A 53 3.44 4.25 12.77
CA ILE A 53 4.77 4.82 12.52
C ILE A 53 5.31 5.54 13.76
N TYR A 54 4.46 6.33 14.43
CA TYR A 54 4.84 7.03 15.65
C TYR A 54 5.21 6.08 16.80
N LEU A 55 4.45 5.00 17.01
CA LEU A 55 4.75 4.01 18.04
C LEU A 55 6.08 3.30 17.76
N GLU A 56 6.38 2.97 16.51
CA GLU A 56 7.70 2.44 16.12
C GLU A 56 8.80 3.46 16.32
N ALA A 57 8.59 4.73 15.93
CA ALA A 57 9.53 5.81 16.16
C ALA A 57 9.84 5.99 17.66
N ARG A 58 8.85 5.84 18.53
CA ARG A 58 9.05 5.88 19.98
C ARG A 58 9.87 4.71 20.49
N LYS A 59 9.65 3.49 19.97
CA LYS A 59 10.45 2.31 20.34
C LYS A 59 11.91 2.52 19.96
N PHE A 60 12.18 2.95 18.73
CA PHE A 60 13.55 3.16 18.24
C PHE A 60 14.23 4.38 18.86
N ALA A 61 13.48 5.42 19.24
CA ALA A 61 14.02 6.58 19.94
C ALA A 61 14.19 6.37 21.46
N TYR A 62 13.80 5.22 22.00
CA TYR A 62 13.92 4.95 23.44
C TYR A 62 15.38 5.00 23.89
N GLY A 63 15.65 5.74 24.98
CA GLY A 63 17.01 5.97 25.47
C GLY A 63 17.80 7.04 24.70
N THR A 64 17.20 7.70 23.71
CA THR A 64 17.81 8.80 22.95
C THR A 64 17.24 10.16 23.36
N CYS A 65 17.88 11.24 22.90
CA CYS A 65 17.37 12.60 23.05
C CYS A 65 16.35 13.02 21.98
N VAL A 66 16.08 12.16 20.99
CA VAL A 66 15.13 12.45 19.90
C VAL A 66 13.70 12.30 20.40
N ARG A 67 12.86 13.32 20.17
CA ARG A 67 11.43 13.26 20.51
C ARG A 67 10.55 13.16 19.27
N PRO A 68 9.97 11.98 19.00
CA PRO A 68 8.86 11.84 18.08
C PRO A 68 7.58 12.44 18.64
N VAL A 69 6.76 13.05 17.78
CA VAL A 69 5.42 13.57 18.09
C VAL A 69 4.47 13.17 16.98
N VAL A 70 3.23 12.84 17.31
CA VAL A 70 2.20 12.50 16.33
C VAL A 70 1.06 13.52 16.32
N VAL A 71 0.63 13.92 15.12
CA VAL A 71 -0.46 14.87 14.92
C VAL A 71 -1.41 14.40 13.82
N TYR A 72 -2.69 14.23 14.14
CA TYR A 72 -3.71 13.87 13.15
C TYR A 72 -5.09 14.44 13.50
N GLY A 73 -6.01 14.42 12.55
CA GLY A 73 -7.37 14.95 12.72
C GLY A 73 -8.18 14.23 13.81
N GLY A 74 -9.29 14.81 14.25
CA GLY A 74 -10.22 14.16 15.21
C GLY A 74 -9.79 14.17 16.67
N ILE A 75 -8.61 14.70 17.00
CA ILE A 75 -8.18 15.01 18.37
C ILE A 75 -8.24 16.52 18.59
N ASN A 76 -8.57 16.94 19.82
CA ASN A 76 -8.53 18.32 20.26
C ASN A 76 -7.20 19.02 19.88
N THR A 77 -7.30 20.13 19.16
CA THR A 77 -6.13 20.87 18.65
C THR A 77 -5.26 21.43 19.77
N GLY A 78 -5.87 21.90 20.87
CA GLY A 78 -5.12 22.42 22.03
C GLY A 78 -4.28 21.35 22.73
N PHE A 79 -4.74 20.11 22.78
CA PHE A 79 -3.92 18.97 23.22
C PHE A 79 -2.73 18.74 22.28
N THR A 80 -2.99 18.73 20.96
CA THR A 80 -1.96 18.51 19.94
C THR A 80 -0.85 19.58 20.00
N ILE A 81 -1.23 20.86 20.12
CA ILE A 81 -0.29 21.97 20.24
C ILE A 81 0.57 21.83 21.49
N ARG A 82 -0.03 21.50 22.65
CA ARG A 82 0.73 21.28 23.89
C ARG A 82 1.73 20.16 23.77
N GLU A 83 1.40 19.07 23.07
CA GLU A 83 2.34 17.99 22.82
C GLU A 83 3.48 18.39 21.89
N VAL A 84 3.21 19.18 20.86
CA VAL A 84 4.25 19.72 19.96
C VAL A 84 5.21 20.62 20.73
N LEU A 85 4.70 21.58 21.51
CA LEU A 85 5.50 22.58 22.24
C LEU A 85 6.46 21.99 23.30
N LYS A 86 6.28 20.72 23.68
CA LYS A 86 7.23 19.98 24.54
C LYS A 86 8.52 19.56 23.82
N GLY A 87 8.73 19.97 22.56
CA GLY A 87 9.90 19.68 21.73
C GLY A 87 9.59 18.65 20.65
N CYS A 88 9.85 18.92 19.38
CA CYS A 88 9.53 18.00 18.29
C CYS A 88 10.72 17.84 17.33
N ASN A 89 11.34 16.66 17.27
CA ASN A 89 12.39 16.37 16.29
C ASN A 89 11.86 15.59 15.09
N ILE A 90 10.99 14.61 15.36
CA ILE A 90 10.33 13.80 14.34
C ILE A 90 8.84 14.04 14.45
N LEU A 91 8.25 14.67 13.43
CA LEU A 91 6.82 14.92 13.36
C LEU A 91 6.15 13.87 12.46
N CYS A 92 5.35 12.99 13.05
CA CYS A 92 4.49 12.05 12.34
C CYS A 92 3.12 12.70 12.15
N ALA A 93 2.69 12.98 10.91
CA ALA A 93 1.46 13.72 10.67
C ALA A 93 0.56 13.18 9.54
N THR A 94 -0.75 13.37 9.66
CA THR A 94 -1.65 13.33 8.49
C THR A 94 -1.65 14.69 7.77
N PRO A 95 -1.75 14.75 6.42
CA PRO A 95 -1.61 15.99 5.64
C PRO A 95 -2.43 17.18 6.16
N GLY A 96 -3.74 16.99 6.39
CA GLY A 96 -4.62 18.08 6.81
C GLY A 96 -4.26 18.67 8.17
N ARG A 97 -3.91 17.84 9.16
CA ARG A 97 -3.50 18.32 10.50
C ARG A 97 -2.13 18.98 10.48
N LEU A 98 -1.21 18.49 9.64
CA LEU A 98 0.09 19.12 9.45
C LEU A 98 -0.06 20.55 8.96
N HIS A 99 -0.88 20.76 7.92
CA HIS A 99 -1.18 22.09 7.38
C HIS A 99 -1.82 23.03 8.39
N ASP A 100 -2.78 22.56 9.18
CA ASP A 100 -3.39 23.37 10.25
C ASP A 100 -2.35 23.88 11.26
N LEU A 101 -1.39 23.03 11.66
CA LEU A 101 -0.34 23.45 12.61
C LEU A 101 0.73 24.37 11.99
N ILE A 102 1.05 24.19 10.71
CA ILE A 102 1.92 25.11 9.97
C ILE A 102 1.21 26.47 9.83
N GLY A 103 -0.06 26.50 9.43
CA GLY A 103 -0.84 27.73 9.28
C GLY A 103 -1.06 28.49 10.58
N ARG A 104 -1.06 27.80 11.73
CA ARG A 104 -1.09 28.42 13.08
C ARG A 104 0.28 28.90 13.57
N GLY A 105 1.34 28.72 12.78
CA GLY A 105 2.71 29.06 13.17
C GLY A 105 3.23 28.24 14.35
N LYS A 106 2.75 27.00 14.54
CA LYS A 106 3.23 26.10 15.61
C LYS A 106 4.29 25.12 15.12
N ILE A 107 4.32 24.85 13.82
CA ILE A 107 5.36 24.09 13.14
C ILE A 107 6.02 24.97 12.09
N GLY A 108 7.34 25.13 12.18
CA GLY A 108 8.18 25.71 11.14
C GLY A 108 8.89 24.63 10.34
N LEU A 109 9.25 24.91 9.09
CA LEU A 109 9.84 23.93 8.18
C LEU A 109 11.34 24.14 7.93
N SER A 110 11.93 25.24 8.43
CA SER A 110 13.30 25.69 8.11
C SER A 110 14.39 24.66 8.41
N LYS A 111 14.16 23.77 9.38
CA LYS A 111 15.12 22.74 9.80
C LYS A 111 14.83 21.34 9.25
N VAL A 112 13.84 21.19 8.37
CA VAL A 112 13.46 19.88 7.82
C VAL A 112 14.58 19.34 6.94
N ARG A 113 15.24 18.27 7.39
CA ARG A 113 16.27 17.55 6.64
C ARG A 113 15.71 16.31 5.97
N TYR A 114 14.66 15.72 6.55
CA TYR A 114 14.03 14.50 6.05
C TYR A 114 12.53 14.70 5.86
N LEU A 115 12.04 14.42 4.65
CA LEU A 115 10.62 14.32 4.35
C LEU A 115 10.30 12.89 3.94
N VAL A 116 9.41 12.22 4.65
CA VAL A 116 8.95 10.87 4.32
C VAL A 116 7.47 10.93 3.94
N LEU A 117 7.13 10.36 2.78
CA LEU A 117 5.76 10.18 2.30
C LEU A 117 5.49 8.67 2.24
N ASP A 118 4.74 8.14 3.20
CA ASP A 118 4.38 6.72 3.26
C ASP A 118 2.96 6.48 2.74
N GLU A 119 2.77 5.39 1.99
CA GLU A 119 1.55 5.09 1.22
C GLU A 119 1.11 6.27 0.32
N ALA A 120 2.02 6.75 -0.53
CA ALA A 120 1.81 7.90 -1.41
C ALA A 120 0.69 7.69 -2.46
N ASP A 121 0.56 6.48 -2.99
CA ASP A 121 -0.58 6.04 -3.81
C ASP A 121 -1.90 6.30 -3.09
N ARG A 122 -1.99 5.92 -1.83
CA ARG A 122 -3.21 6.13 -1.04
C ARG A 122 -3.45 7.60 -0.70
N MET A 123 -2.40 8.39 -0.53
CA MET A 123 -2.56 9.84 -0.37
C MET A 123 -3.19 10.46 -1.62
N LEU A 124 -2.84 10.00 -2.82
CA LEU A 124 -3.52 10.40 -4.06
C LEU A 124 -4.97 9.94 -4.11
N ASP A 125 -5.24 8.67 -3.79
CA ASP A 125 -6.61 8.12 -3.79
C ASP A 125 -7.55 8.88 -2.84
N MET A 126 -7.01 9.41 -1.75
CA MET A 126 -7.76 10.20 -0.76
C MET A 126 -7.83 11.69 -1.11
N GLY A 127 -7.28 12.10 -2.25
CA GLY A 127 -7.30 13.48 -2.73
C GLY A 127 -6.35 14.42 -1.99
N PHE A 128 -5.32 13.90 -1.31
CA PHE A 128 -4.34 14.72 -0.57
C PHE A 128 -3.21 15.29 -1.45
N GLU A 129 -3.27 15.13 -2.77
CA GLU A 129 -2.27 15.71 -3.68
C GLU A 129 -2.09 17.23 -3.49
N PRO A 130 -3.17 18.04 -3.45
CA PRO A 130 -3.03 19.48 -3.29
C PRO A 130 -2.36 19.86 -1.97
N GLU A 131 -2.68 19.16 -0.88
CA GLU A 131 -2.05 19.31 0.42
C GLU A 131 -0.57 18.96 0.37
N MET A 132 -0.18 17.84 -0.25
CA MET A 132 1.24 17.48 -0.36
C MET A 132 2.03 18.49 -1.18
N ARG A 133 1.48 18.97 -2.30
CA ARG A 133 2.11 20.02 -3.11
C ARG A 133 2.25 21.32 -2.33
N LYS A 134 1.21 21.73 -1.58
CA LYS A 134 1.27 22.89 -0.69
C LYS A 134 2.35 22.73 0.39
N LEU A 135 2.52 21.53 0.95
CA LEU A 135 3.53 21.27 1.99
C LEU A 135 4.94 21.46 1.42
N VAL A 136 5.23 20.85 0.26
CA VAL A 136 6.54 20.96 -0.38
C VAL A 136 6.85 22.39 -0.84
N ALA A 137 5.82 23.15 -1.21
CA ALA A 137 5.93 24.57 -1.58
C ALA A 137 5.78 25.53 -0.40
N SER A 138 5.65 25.04 0.84
CA SER A 138 5.41 25.89 2.00
C SER A 138 6.65 26.76 2.32
N PRO A 139 6.45 28.01 2.77
CA PRO A 139 7.55 28.87 3.16
C PRO A 139 8.45 28.22 4.22
N GLY A 140 9.76 28.30 4.02
CA GLY A 140 10.76 27.69 4.90
C GLY A 140 11.04 26.21 4.66
N MET A 141 10.29 25.52 3.79
CA MET A 141 10.63 24.16 3.39
C MET A 141 11.93 24.19 2.56
N PRO A 142 13.03 23.52 2.97
CA PRO A 142 14.27 23.49 2.19
C PRO A 142 14.02 22.89 0.82
N SER A 143 14.80 23.25 -0.20
CA SER A 143 14.58 22.71 -1.56
C SER A 143 14.77 21.19 -1.59
N LYS A 144 14.23 20.52 -2.62
CA LYS A 144 14.41 19.06 -2.77
C LYS A 144 15.88 18.63 -2.91
N GLU A 145 16.78 19.57 -3.25
CA GLU A 145 18.22 19.34 -3.32
C GLU A 145 18.91 19.41 -1.94
N GLU A 146 18.36 20.21 -1.02
CA GLU A 146 18.91 20.44 0.32
C GLU A 146 18.34 19.50 1.40
N ARG A 147 17.21 18.86 1.11
CA ARG A 147 16.59 17.84 1.97
C ARG A 147 16.65 16.46 1.33
N GLN A 148 16.54 15.41 2.14
CA GLN A 148 16.33 14.05 1.66
C GLN A 148 14.84 13.70 1.72
N THR A 149 14.23 13.51 0.56
CA THR A 149 12.85 13.04 0.45
C THR A 149 12.82 11.53 0.21
N LEU A 150 12.04 10.79 1.00
CA LEU A 150 11.74 9.38 0.79
C LEU A 150 10.25 9.23 0.47
N MET A 151 9.95 8.50 -0.60
CA MET A 151 8.57 8.17 -0.99
C MET A 151 8.41 6.66 -1.03
N PHE A 152 7.34 6.18 -0.40
CA PHE A 152 6.96 4.78 -0.34
C PHE A 152 5.55 4.60 -0.89
N SER A 153 5.37 3.59 -1.73
CA SER A 153 4.10 3.27 -2.39
C SER A 153 4.00 1.76 -2.62
N ALA A 154 2.80 1.20 -2.68
CA ALA A 154 2.62 -0.19 -3.09
C ALA A 154 2.53 -0.30 -4.62
N THR A 155 1.91 0.70 -5.25
CA THR A 155 1.74 0.79 -6.71
C THR A 155 2.64 1.89 -7.30
N TYR A 156 2.75 1.91 -8.64
CA TYR A 156 3.51 2.93 -9.37
C TYR A 156 2.80 3.42 -10.64
N PRO A 157 1.55 3.95 -10.52
CA PRO A 157 0.83 4.56 -11.63
C PRO A 157 1.46 5.88 -12.06
N GLU A 158 1.09 6.39 -13.24
CA GLU A 158 1.66 7.60 -13.84
C GLU A 158 1.65 8.81 -12.89
N ASP A 159 0.57 9.01 -12.14
CA ASP A 159 0.45 10.12 -11.20
C ASP A 159 1.45 10.02 -10.03
N ILE A 160 1.78 8.81 -9.58
CA ILE A 160 2.85 8.59 -8.60
C ILE A 160 4.22 8.85 -9.22
N GLN A 161 4.44 8.54 -10.50
CA GLN A 161 5.69 8.87 -11.18
C GLN A 161 5.87 10.38 -11.29
N ARG A 162 4.81 11.11 -11.62
CA ARG A 162 4.79 12.59 -11.68
C ARG A 162 5.10 13.18 -10.30
N MET A 163 4.43 12.70 -9.25
CA MET A 163 4.71 13.15 -7.89
C MET A 163 6.15 12.87 -7.47
N ALA A 164 6.69 11.69 -7.80
CA ALA A 164 8.06 11.34 -7.51
C ALA A 164 9.05 12.28 -8.22
N ALA A 165 8.80 12.61 -9.50
CA ALA A 165 9.62 13.57 -10.24
C ALA A 165 9.58 14.98 -9.62
N ASP A 166 8.42 15.40 -9.12
CA ASP A 166 8.26 16.70 -8.49
C ASP A 166 8.97 16.79 -7.13
N PHE A 167 8.81 15.77 -6.28
CA PHE A 167 9.20 15.83 -4.87
C PHE A 167 10.60 15.28 -4.55
N LEU A 168 11.11 14.38 -5.40
CA LEU A 168 12.44 13.78 -5.24
C LEU A 168 13.49 14.52 -6.09
N LYS A 169 14.75 14.32 -5.72
CA LYS A 169 15.91 14.73 -6.54
C LYS A 169 15.88 14.05 -7.90
N VAL A 170 16.50 14.67 -8.89
CA VAL A 170 16.52 14.15 -10.27
C VAL A 170 17.12 12.73 -10.34
N ASP A 171 18.12 12.45 -9.53
CA ASP A 171 18.90 11.21 -9.47
C ASP A 171 18.40 10.20 -8.41
N TYR A 172 17.12 10.28 -8.02
CA TYR A 172 16.60 9.39 -6.98
C TYR A 172 16.70 7.90 -7.35
N ILE A 173 17.07 7.09 -6.36
CA ILE A 173 17.07 5.62 -6.49
C ILE A 173 15.63 5.11 -6.45
N PHE A 174 15.27 4.29 -7.43
CA PHE A 174 14.02 3.54 -7.45
C PHE A 174 14.28 2.09 -7.02
N LEU A 175 13.68 1.71 -5.89
CA LEU A 175 13.76 0.37 -5.34
C LEU A 175 12.41 -0.32 -5.55
N ALA A 176 12.40 -1.44 -6.26
CA ALA A 176 11.23 -2.31 -6.38
C ALA A 176 11.48 -3.59 -5.58
N VAL A 177 10.64 -3.83 -4.57
CA VAL A 177 10.67 -5.06 -3.77
C VAL A 177 9.50 -5.93 -4.22
N GLY A 178 9.80 -7.02 -4.94
CA GLY A 178 8.80 -7.89 -5.55
C GLY A 178 8.22 -7.34 -6.86
N VAL A 179 7.03 -7.81 -7.24
CA VAL A 179 6.31 -7.33 -8.44
C VAL A 179 5.56 -6.03 -8.10
N VAL A 180 5.99 -4.92 -8.67
CA VAL A 180 5.35 -3.60 -8.48
C VAL A 180 3.91 -3.63 -8.97
N GLY A 181 2.95 -3.35 -8.09
CA GLY A 181 1.51 -3.42 -8.41
C GLY A 181 0.96 -4.85 -8.59
N GLY A 182 1.77 -5.88 -8.35
CA GLY A 182 1.32 -7.29 -8.34
C GLY A 182 0.71 -7.68 -7.00
N ALA A 183 -0.20 -8.66 -7.02
CA ALA A 183 -0.63 -9.35 -5.80
C ALA A 183 0.56 -10.06 -5.14
N CYS A 184 0.54 -10.13 -3.80
CA CYS A 184 1.52 -10.91 -3.05
C CYS A 184 1.40 -12.39 -3.44
N SER A 185 2.51 -13.04 -3.77
CA SER A 185 2.56 -14.50 -4.02
C SER A 185 2.17 -15.32 -2.80
N ASP A 186 2.30 -14.74 -1.62
CA ASP A 186 2.07 -15.40 -0.34
C ASP A 186 0.57 -15.42 0.04
N VAL A 187 -0.31 -15.00 -0.88
CA VAL A 187 -1.76 -15.01 -0.70
C VAL A 187 -2.42 -15.94 -1.72
N GLU A 188 -2.96 -17.05 -1.22
CA GLU A 188 -3.81 -17.95 -1.99
C GLU A 188 -5.13 -17.24 -2.31
N GLN A 189 -5.45 -17.11 -3.59
CA GLN A 189 -6.60 -16.36 -4.08
C GLN A 189 -7.64 -17.30 -4.69
N THR A 190 -8.85 -17.27 -4.18
CA THR A 190 -10.00 -18.01 -4.72
C THR A 190 -11.09 -17.04 -5.15
N ILE A 191 -11.52 -17.14 -6.41
CA ILE A 191 -12.66 -16.38 -6.92
C ILE A 191 -13.85 -17.32 -7.04
N VAL A 192 -14.94 -16.96 -6.37
CA VAL A 192 -16.20 -17.71 -6.38
C VAL A 192 -17.25 -16.86 -7.08
N GLN A 193 -17.89 -17.41 -8.10
CA GLN A 193 -19.04 -16.77 -8.74
C GLN A 193 -20.24 -16.89 -7.81
N VAL A 194 -20.80 -15.76 -7.37
CA VAL A 194 -21.92 -15.73 -6.41
C VAL A 194 -22.91 -14.64 -6.77
N ASP A 195 -24.19 -15.01 -6.88
CA ASP A 195 -25.28 -14.07 -7.08
C ASP A 195 -25.49 -13.19 -5.85
N GLN A 196 -25.98 -11.96 -6.05
CA GLN A 196 -26.08 -10.95 -4.98
C GLN A 196 -26.83 -11.44 -3.73
N TYR A 197 -27.90 -12.22 -3.91
CA TYR A 197 -28.73 -12.72 -2.81
C TYR A 197 -28.08 -13.87 -2.04
N SER A 198 -27.20 -14.63 -2.71
CA SER A 198 -26.54 -15.83 -2.16
C SER A 198 -25.25 -15.50 -1.40
N LYS A 199 -24.68 -14.30 -1.58
CA LYS A 199 -23.42 -13.88 -0.93
C LYS A 199 -23.42 -14.05 0.58
N ARG A 200 -24.55 -13.76 1.25
CA ARG A 200 -24.64 -13.86 2.73
C ARG A 200 -24.53 -15.29 3.23
N ASP A 201 -25.23 -16.20 2.58
CA ASP A 201 -25.24 -17.61 2.95
C ASP A 201 -23.86 -18.23 2.65
N GLN A 202 -23.27 -17.85 1.51
CA GLN A 202 -21.90 -18.24 1.16
C GLN A 202 -20.86 -17.72 2.17
N LEU A 203 -21.00 -16.47 2.65
CA LEU A 203 -20.14 -15.92 3.69
C LEU A 203 -20.27 -16.71 4.99
N LEU A 204 -21.50 -17.03 5.39
CA LEU A 204 -21.77 -17.76 6.62
C LEU A 204 -21.18 -19.17 6.59
N GLU A 205 -21.34 -19.88 5.48
CA GLU A 205 -20.73 -21.21 5.27
C GLU A 205 -19.20 -21.13 5.35
N LEU A 206 -18.60 -20.17 4.64
CA LEU A 206 -17.16 -19.95 4.64
C LEU A 206 -16.64 -19.66 6.05
N LEU A 207 -17.30 -18.76 6.81
CA LEU A 207 -16.89 -18.41 8.16
C LEU A 207 -17.01 -19.59 9.14
N ARG A 208 -18.05 -20.42 8.99
CA ARG A 208 -18.21 -21.66 9.78
C ARG A 208 -17.10 -22.67 9.48
N ALA A 209 -16.70 -22.79 8.22
CA ALA A 209 -15.61 -23.67 7.81
C ALA A 209 -14.23 -23.17 8.32
N THR A 210 -14.02 -21.86 8.39
CA THR A 210 -12.76 -21.26 8.88
C THR A 210 -12.69 -21.15 10.40
N GLY A 211 -13.81 -21.33 11.11
CA GLY A 211 -13.87 -21.30 12.57
C GLY A 211 -13.46 -19.94 13.15
N ASN A 212 -12.49 -19.94 14.06
CA ASN A 212 -12.04 -18.75 14.80
C ASN A 212 -10.85 -18.04 14.14
N GLU A 213 -10.53 -18.37 12.90
CA GLU A 213 -9.49 -17.65 12.16
C GLU A 213 -9.87 -16.18 12.00
N ARG A 214 -8.88 -15.30 12.23
CA ARG A 214 -9.09 -13.86 12.07
C ARG A 214 -9.37 -13.52 10.62
N THR A 215 -10.62 -13.15 10.38
CA THR A 215 -11.18 -12.95 9.04
C THR A 215 -11.60 -11.50 8.85
N MET A 216 -11.08 -10.89 7.80
CA MET A 216 -11.47 -9.54 7.39
C MET A 216 -12.43 -9.62 6.22
N VAL A 217 -13.63 -9.05 6.38
CA VAL A 217 -14.68 -9.06 5.35
C VAL A 217 -14.82 -7.66 4.77
N PHE A 218 -14.51 -7.50 3.49
CA PHE A 218 -14.64 -6.23 2.77
C PHE A 218 -16.00 -6.12 2.09
N VAL A 219 -16.69 -5.02 2.37
CA VAL A 219 -17.97 -4.63 1.76
C VAL A 219 -17.84 -3.24 1.14
N GLU A 220 -18.71 -2.92 0.19
CA GLU A 220 -18.67 -1.63 -0.52
C GLU A 220 -19.16 -0.47 0.37
N THR A 221 -20.30 -0.66 1.04
CA THR A 221 -21.01 0.44 1.72
C THR A 221 -20.97 0.34 3.23
N LYS A 222 -21.01 1.50 3.90
CA LYS A 222 -21.05 1.60 5.38
C LYS A 222 -22.27 0.89 5.97
N ARG A 223 -23.43 1.04 5.31
CA ARG A 223 -24.68 0.37 5.69
C ARG A 223 -24.55 -1.15 5.59
N SER A 224 -23.91 -1.66 4.54
CA SER A 224 -23.65 -3.10 4.43
C SER A 224 -22.70 -3.60 5.51
N ALA A 225 -21.72 -2.79 5.93
CA ALA A 225 -20.80 -3.20 6.99
C ALA A 225 -21.53 -3.47 8.31
N ASP A 226 -22.43 -2.57 8.71
CA ASP A 226 -23.25 -2.75 9.91
C ASP A 226 -24.29 -3.86 9.75
N PHE A 227 -24.93 -3.96 8.57
CA PHE A 227 -25.91 -5.00 8.30
C PHE A 227 -25.30 -6.40 8.38
N ILE A 228 -24.17 -6.63 7.70
CA ILE A 228 -23.47 -7.91 7.69
C ILE A 228 -22.93 -8.24 9.09
N ALA A 229 -22.34 -7.28 9.81
CA ALA A 229 -21.88 -7.51 11.17
C ALA A 229 -23.04 -7.90 12.12
N THR A 230 -24.19 -7.24 11.99
CA THR A 230 -25.38 -7.57 12.78
C THR A 230 -25.91 -8.95 12.45
N PHE A 231 -26.00 -9.29 11.16
CA PHE A 231 -26.42 -10.61 10.69
C PHE A 231 -25.50 -11.72 11.23
N LEU A 232 -24.18 -11.55 11.15
CA LEU A 232 -23.23 -12.53 11.67
C LEU A 232 -23.34 -12.71 13.19
N CYS A 233 -23.56 -11.62 13.94
CA CYS A 233 -23.84 -11.71 15.37
C CYS A 233 -25.14 -12.48 15.69
N GLN A 234 -26.20 -12.31 14.89
CA GLN A 234 -27.44 -13.09 15.02
C GLN A 234 -27.22 -14.58 14.78
N GLU A 235 -26.34 -14.92 13.82
CA GLU A 235 -25.89 -16.27 13.54
C GLU A 235 -24.83 -16.80 14.53
N LYS A 236 -24.64 -16.11 15.65
CA LYS A 236 -23.72 -16.45 16.75
C LYS A 236 -22.24 -16.45 16.36
N ILE A 237 -21.86 -15.65 15.36
CA ILE A 237 -20.47 -15.38 14.99
C ILE A 237 -20.05 -14.03 15.57
N SER A 238 -19.12 -14.05 16.53
CA SER A 238 -18.57 -12.84 17.16
C SER A 238 -17.91 -11.94 16.12
N THR A 239 -18.55 -10.80 15.84
CA THR A 239 -18.18 -9.91 14.74
C THR A 239 -18.18 -8.45 15.20
N THR A 240 -17.32 -7.63 14.61
CA THR A 240 -17.34 -6.17 14.75
C THR A 240 -17.23 -5.49 13.38
N SER A 241 -17.56 -4.21 13.29
CA SER A 241 -17.51 -3.44 12.04
C SER A 241 -16.64 -2.18 12.14
N ILE A 242 -16.05 -1.78 11.01
CA ILE A 242 -15.29 -0.53 10.90
C ILE A 242 -15.62 0.20 9.59
N HIS A 243 -16.10 1.42 9.70
CA HIS A 243 -16.42 2.30 8.58
C HIS A 243 -16.27 3.77 8.98
N GLY A 244 -16.33 4.69 8.01
CA GLY A 244 -16.06 6.11 8.22
C GLY A 244 -17.06 6.88 9.10
N ASP A 245 -18.23 6.29 9.42
CA ASP A 245 -19.23 6.91 10.30
C ASP A 245 -19.06 6.51 11.77
N ARG A 246 -18.17 5.54 12.07
CA ARG A 246 -17.83 5.16 13.44
C ARG A 246 -16.97 6.24 14.08
N GLU A 247 -17.21 6.49 15.36
CA GLU A 247 -16.35 7.38 16.12
C GLU A 247 -14.95 6.77 16.27
N GLN A 248 -13.92 7.61 16.43
CA GLN A 248 -12.54 7.12 16.54
C GLN A 248 -12.36 6.11 17.68
N ARG A 249 -13.00 6.36 18.83
CA ARG A 249 -12.97 5.45 19.98
C ARG A 249 -13.58 4.08 19.66
N GLU A 250 -14.65 4.06 18.88
CA GLU A 250 -15.28 2.81 18.43
C GLU A 250 -14.39 2.05 17.46
N ARG A 251 -13.74 2.76 16.53
CA ARG A 251 -12.77 2.17 15.59
C ARG A 251 -11.59 1.53 16.32
N GLU A 252 -11.03 2.22 17.32
CA GLU A 252 -9.94 1.72 18.15
C GLU A 252 -10.37 0.48 18.96
N LYS A 253 -11.58 0.50 19.53
CA LYS A 253 -12.14 -0.65 20.23
C LYS A 253 -12.35 -1.85 19.29
N ALA A 254 -12.98 -1.65 18.13
CA ALA A 254 -13.20 -2.70 17.15
C ALA A 254 -11.89 -3.37 16.70
N LEU A 255 -10.84 -2.57 16.47
CA LEU A 255 -9.51 -3.08 16.13
C LEU A 255 -8.85 -3.82 17.29
N SER A 256 -9.04 -3.34 18.52
CA SER A 256 -8.58 -4.04 19.73
C SER A 256 -9.26 -5.40 19.88
N ASP A 257 -10.59 -5.43 19.81
CA ASP A 257 -11.42 -6.63 19.96
C ASP A 257 -11.07 -7.67 18.88
N PHE A 258 -10.79 -7.23 17.65
CA PHE A 258 -10.30 -8.09 16.56
C PHE A 258 -8.89 -8.62 16.83
N ARG A 259 -7.96 -7.76 17.25
CA ARG A 259 -6.56 -8.14 17.50
C ARG A 259 -6.43 -9.18 18.61
N ILE A 260 -7.20 -9.04 19.69
CA ILE A 260 -7.18 -9.98 20.82
C ILE A 260 -8.03 -11.25 20.55
N GLY A 261 -8.72 -11.32 19.40
CA GLY A 261 -9.55 -12.46 19.01
C GLY A 261 -10.92 -12.53 19.69
N GLN A 262 -11.34 -11.48 20.40
CA GLN A 262 -12.68 -11.40 21.00
C GLN A 262 -13.76 -11.36 19.92
N CYS A 263 -13.51 -10.63 18.84
CA CYS A 263 -14.32 -10.63 17.61
C CYS A 263 -13.43 -11.10 16.45
N PRO A 264 -13.35 -12.39 16.13
CA PRO A 264 -12.48 -12.91 15.07
C PRO A 264 -12.88 -12.45 13.66
N VAL A 265 -14.07 -11.87 13.48
CA VAL A 265 -14.52 -11.31 12.20
C VAL A 265 -14.60 -9.78 12.28
N LEU A 266 -13.93 -9.11 11.35
CA LEU A 266 -13.99 -7.65 11.19
C LEU A 266 -14.55 -7.30 9.81
N VAL A 267 -15.76 -6.75 9.79
CA VAL A 267 -16.40 -6.26 8.55
C VAL A 267 -16.00 -4.81 8.31
N ALA A 268 -15.44 -4.50 7.14
CA ALA A 268 -14.86 -3.20 6.86
C ALA A 268 -15.23 -2.68 5.46
N THR A 269 -15.37 -1.36 5.33
CA THR A 269 -15.27 -0.71 4.02
C THR A 269 -13.80 -0.47 3.68
N SER A 270 -13.46 -0.47 2.40
CA SER A 270 -12.08 -0.25 1.94
C SER A 270 -11.48 1.04 2.48
N VAL A 271 -12.26 2.13 2.46
CA VAL A 271 -11.80 3.44 2.95
C VAL A 271 -11.41 3.34 4.42
N ALA A 272 -12.17 2.62 5.23
CA ALA A 272 -11.94 2.54 6.66
C ALA A 272 -10.82 1.57 7.05
N ALA A 273 -10.54 0.58 6.21
CA ALA A 273 -9.48 -0.42 6.40
C ALA A 273 -8.13 -0.05 5.75
N ARG A 274 -8.09 0.99 4.90
CA ARG A 274 -6.83 1.53 4.37
C ARG A 274 -5.96 2.09 5.50
N GLY A 275 -4.66 1.85 5.42
CA GLY A 275 -3.66 2.30 6.40
C GLY A 275 -3.78 1.64 7.78
N LEU A 276 -4.63 0.62 7.96
CA LEU A 276 -4.67 -0.14 9.19
C LEU A 276 -3.63 -1.27 9.12
N ASP A 277 -2.54 -1.19 9.88
CA ASP A 277 -1.75 -2.39 10.19
C ASP A 277 -2.55 -3.28 11.16
N ILE A 278 -3.22 -4.27 10.56
CA ILE A 278 -3.99 -5.28 11.29
C ILE A 278 -3.15 -6.54 11.20
N GLU A 279 -2.41 -6.78 12.27
CA GLU A 279 -1.55 -7.94 12.38
C GLU A 279 -2.39 -9.23 12.37
N GLN A 280 -1.83 -10.28 11.78
CA GLN A 280 -2.35 -11.64 11.87
C GLN A 280 -3.76 -11.87 11.30
N VAL A 281 -4.17 -11.11 10.27
CA VAL A 281 -5.31 -11.51 9.44
C VAL A 281 -4.91 -12.79 8.71
N GLN A 282 -5.66 -13.87 8.93
CA GLN A 282 -5.39 -15.16 8.30
C GLN A 282 -6.19 -15.28 6.99
N HIS A 283 -7.41 -14.73 7.01
CA HIS A 283 -8.34 -14.84 5.90
C HIS A 283 -8.90 -13.46 5.53
N VAL A 284 -8.92 -13.15 4.23
CA VAL A 284 -9.61 -12.00 3.67
C VAL A 284 -10.78 -12.49 2.83
N VAL A 285 -11.94 -11.87 3.00
CA VAL A 285 -13.13 -12.12 2.17
C VAL A 285 -13.54 -10.82 1.51
N ASN A 286 -13.47 -10.75 0.18
CA ASN A 286 -14.13 -9.69 -0.58
C ASN A 286 -15.58 -10.10 -0.78
N PHE A 287 -16.47 -9.65 0.11
CA PHE A 287 -17.90 -9.87 -0.03
C PHE A 287 -18.45 -9.10 -1.23
N ASP A 288 -17.98 -7.87 -1.41
CA ASP A 288 -18.17 -7.08 -2.62
C ASP A 288 -16.82 -6.88 -3.31
N MET A 289 -16.76 -7.07 -4.63
CA MET A 289 -15.54 -6.73 -5.38
C MET A 289 -15.26 -5.22 -5.31
N PRO A 290 -14.00 -4.80 -5.28
CA PRO A 290 -13.65 -3.38 -5.40
C PRO A 290 -13.89 -2.85 -6.81
N SER A 291 -13.98 -1.53 -6.94
CA SER A 291 -14.11 -0.85 -8.23
C SER A 291 -12.81 -0.79 -9.04
N SER A 292 -11.65 -1.04 -8.42
CA SER A 292 -10.34 -1.03 -9.08
C SER A 292 -9.47 -2.22 -8.66
N ILE A 293 -8.53 -2.58 -9.54
CA ILE A 293 -7.62 -3.71 -9.30
C ILE A 293 -6.55 -3.38 -8.24
N ASP A 294 -6.14 -2.12 -8.15
CA ASP A 294 -5.19 -1.68 -7.12
C ASP A 294 -5.82 -1.83 -5.72
N GLU A 295 -7.11 -1.54 -5.59
CA GLU A 295 -7.83 -1.77 -4.35
C GLU A 295 -7.96 -3.26 -4.04
N TYR A 296 -8.21 -4.11 -5.03
CA TYR A 296 -8.22 -5.57 -4.84
C TYR A 296 -6.90 -6.07 -4.25
N VAL A 297 -5.77 -5.69 -4.86
CA VAL A 297 -4.42 -6.03 -4.38
C VAL A 297 -4.20 -5.52 -2.95
N HIS A 298 -4.66 -4.31 -2.63
CA HIS A 298 -4.58 -3.75 -1.28
C HIS A 298 -5.43 -4.47 -0.23
N ARG A 299 -6.60 -5.00 -0.62
CA ARG A 299 -7.47 -5.76 0.28
C ARG A 299 -6.87 -7.12 0.59
N ILE A 300 -6.44 -7.87 -0.43
CA ILE A 300 -5.86 -9.21 -0.22
C ILE A 300 -4.50 -9.13 0.49
N GLY A 301 -3.73 -8.04 0.31
CA GLY A 301 -2.48 -7.76 1.05
C GLY A 301 -2.67 -7.45 2.55
N ARG A 302 -3.88 -7.60 3.09
CA ARG A 302 -4.11 -7.61 4.54
C ARG A 302 -3.72 -8.93 5.19
N THR A 303 -3.72 -10.02 4.42
CA THR A 303 -3.19 -11.33 4.83
C THR A 303 -1.85 -11.60 4.12
N GLY A 304 -1.20 -12.73 4.43
CA GLY A 304 0.01 -13.16 3.74
C GLY A 304 1.25 -12.31 4.06
N ARG A 305 1.51 -12.05 5.36
CA ARG A 305 2.61 -11.19 5.81
C ARG A 305 3.67 -11.96 6.61
N CYS A 306 4.91 -11.47 6.52
CA CYS A 306 6.06 -11.95 7.30
C CYS A 306 6.34 -13.46 7.12
N GLY A 307 6.19 -13.98 5.90
CA GLY A 307 6.46 -15.40 5.59
C GLY A 307 5.32 -16.36 5.91
N ASN A 308 4.18 -15.88 6.43
CA ASN A 308 2.97 -16.69 6.57
C ASN A 308 2.15 -16.62 5.28
N THR A 309 1.64 -17.77 4.82
CA THR A 309 0.65 -17.82 3.74
C THR A 309 -0.71 -17.31 4.22
N GLY A 310 -1.30 -16.42 3.45
CA GLY A 310 -2.65 -15.90 3.65
C GLY A 310 -3.65 -16.50 2.68
N ARG A 311 -4.95 -16.44 3.01
CA ARG A 311 -6.03 -16.81 2.09
C ARG A 311 -6.92 -15.62 1.78
N ALA A 312 -7.35 -15.51 0.53
CA ALA A 312 -8.28 -14.49 0.08
C ALA A 312 -9.38 -15.11 -0.80
N VAL A 313 -10.62 -15.09 -0.31
CA VAL A 313 -11.79 -15.49 -1.08
C VAL A 313 -12.54 -14.26 -1.56
N SER A 314 -12.94 -14.24 -2.83
CA SER A 314 -13.64 -13.08 -3.42
C SER A 314 -14.92 -13.53 -4.12
N PHE A 315 -16.04 -12.92 -3.75
CA PHE A 315 -17.34 -13.16 -4.37
C PHE A 315 -17.50 -12.27 -5.58
N PHE A 316 -17.61 -12.88 -6.75
CA PHE A 316 -17.72 -12.22 -8.03
C PHE A 316 -19.13 -12.37 -8.58
N ASN A 317 -19.82 -11.26 -8.81
CA ASN A 317 -21.10 -11.22 -9.49
C ASN A 317 -20.88 -10.73 -10.94
N PRO A 318 -21.13 -11.56 -11.98
CA PRO A 318 -20.97 -11.15 -13.37
C PRO A 318 -21.77 -9.91 -13.77
N GLU A 319 -22.91 -9.65 -13.14
CA GLU A 319 -23.75 -8.49 -13.46
C GLU A 319 -23.08 -7.16 -13.11
N SER A 320 -22.35 -7.09 -11.99
CA SER A 320 -21.72 -5.87 -11.48
C SER A 320 -20.21 -5.81 -11.71
N ASP A 321 -19.53 -6.96 -11.70
CA ASP A 321 -18.08 -7.02 -11.51
C ASP A 321 -17.31 -7.29 -12.82
N THR A 322 -18.03 -7.48 -13.94
CA THR A 322 -17.45 -7.66 -15.28
C THR A 322 -16.34 -6.64 -15.64
N PRO A 323 -16.46 -5.33 -15.32
CA PRO A 323 -15.39 -4.37 -15.61
C PRO A 323 -14.02 -4.73 -15.00
N LEU A 324 -14.00 -5.45 -13.88
CA LEU A 324 -12.76 -5.85 -13.19
C LEU A 324 -12.17 -7.16 -13.74
N ALA A 325 -12.95 -7.99 -14.44
CA ALA A 325 -12.60 -9.36 -14.82
C ALA A 325 -11.24 -9.46 -15.53
N ARG A 326 -10.98 -8.59 -16.51
CA ARG A 326 -9.73 -8.63 -17.29
C ARG A 326 -8.50 -8.33 -16.43
N SER A 327 -8.60 -7.33 -15.57
CA SER A 327 -7.50 -6.96 -14.67
C SER A 327 -7.30 -8.05 -13.61
N LEU A 328 -8.39 -8.66 -13.13
CA LEU A 328 -8.35 -9.76 -12.18
C LEU A 328 -7.67 -11.01 -12.75
N VAL A 329 -8.00 -11.42 -13.98
CA VAL A 329 -7.33 -12.54 -14.68
C VAL A 329 -5.83 -12.30 -14.79
N LYS A 330 -5.41 -11.08 -15.12
CA LYS A 330 -3.99 -10.71 -15.19
C LYS A 330 -3.30 -10.83 -13.83
N VAL A 331 -3.95 -10.36 -12.76
CA VAL A 331 -3.39 -10.46 -11.39
C VAL A 331 -3.27 -11.90 -10.94
N LEU A 332 -4.30 -12.72 -11.12
CA LEU A 332 -4.29 -14.14 -10.77
C LEU A 332 -3.21 -14.89 -11.55
N SER A 333 -3.13 -14.67 -12.86
CA SER A 333 -2.09 -15.29 -13.71
C SER A 333 -0.68 -14.87 -13.30
N GLY A 334 -0.49 -13.57 -13.02
CA GLY A 334 0.80 -13.03 -12.57
C GLY A 334 1.24 -13.56 -11.21
N ALA A 335 0.29 -13.85 -10.33
CA ALA A 335 0.53 -14.46 -9.01
C ALA A 335 0.50 -16.00 -9.03
N GLN A 336 0.47 -16.62 -10.21
CA GLN A 336 0.42 -18.08 -10.41
C GLN A 336 -0.76 -18.76 -9.67
N GLN A 337 -1.89 -18.07 -9.59
CA GLN A 337 -3.11 -18.57 -8.98
C GLN A 337 -3.99 -19.28 -10.00
N VAL A 338 -4.93 -20.11 -9.54
CA VAL A 338 -5.90 -20.76 -10.40
C VAL A 338 -6.88 -19.71 -10.94
N VAL A 339 -6.95 -19.57 -12.26
CA VAL A 339 -7.95 -18.74 -12.93
C VAL A 339 -9.15 -19.62 -13.30
N PRO A 340 -10.35 -19.35 -12.77
CA PRO A 340 -11.53 -20.10 -13.17
C PRO A 340 -11.87 -19.86 -14.64
N LYS A 341 -12.20 -20.93 -15.39
CA LYS A 341 -12.53 -20.84 -16.83
C LYS A 341 -13.64 -19.84 -17.13
N TRP A 342 -14.69 -19.81 -16.32
CA TRP A 342 -15.80 -18.86 -16.45
C TRP A 342 -15.34 -17.41 -16.32
N LEU A 343 -14.31 -17.13 -15.50
CA LEU A 343 -13.78 -15.78 -15.33
C LEU A 343 -12.99 -15.33 -16.57
N GLU A 344 -12.26 -16.27 -17.20
CA GLU A 344 -11.62 -16.03 -18.49
C GLU A 344 -12.68 -15.70 -19.54
N GLU A 345 -13.74 -16.52 -19.65
CA GLU A 345 -14.84 -16.30 -20.60
C GLU A 345 -15.50 -14.93 -20.42
N VAL A 346 -15.75 -14.50 -19.17
CA VAL A 346 -16.27 -13.14 -18.87
C VAL A 346 -15.28 -12.06 -19.30
N ALA A 347 -13.98 -12.23 -19.01
CA ALA A 347 -12.94 -11.28 -19.39
C ALA A 347 -12.78 -11.15 -20.93
N PHE A 348 -12.95 -12.26 -21.66
CA PHE A 348 -12.98 -12.29 -23.11
C PHE A 348 -14.25 -11.66 -23.66
N SER A 349 -15.43 -12.00 -23.12
CA SER A 349 -16.74 -11.54 -23.58
C SER A 349 -17.00 -10.05 -23.34
N ALA A 350 -16.30 -9.44 -22.37
CA ALA A 350 -16.28 -7.99 -22.18
C ALA A 350 -15.72 -7.20 -23.39
N HIS A 351 -15.30 -7.86 -24.49
CA HIS A 351 -14.87 -7.25 -25.77
C HIS A 351 -16.00 -6.74 -26.67
N GLY A 352 -17.24 -6.62 -26.18
CA GLY A 352 -18.32 -5.97 -26.92
C GLY A 352 -18.16 -4.45 -27.03
N THR A 353 -17.02 -3.95 -27.53
CA THR A 353 -16.72 -2.67 -28.21
C THR A 353 -15.24 -2.30 -28.06
N THR A 354 -14.53 -2.19 -29.20
CA THR A 354 -13.16 -1.66 -29.40
C THR A 354 -11.93 -2.58 -29.18
N GLY A 355 -11.35 -3.03 -30.30
CA GLY A 355 -9.91 -2.93 -30.59
C GLY A 355 -8.93 -3.88 -29.89
N PHE A 356 -8.84 -5.13 -30.36
CA PHE A 356 -7.77 -6.06 -29.99
C PHE A 356 -6.43 -5.67 -30.63
N ASN A 357 -5.37 -5.51 -29.83
CA ASN A 357 -3.98 -5.53 -30.28
C ASN A 357 -3.18 -6.54 -29.42
N PRO A 358 -2.80 -7.72 -29.96
CA PRO A 358 -2.24 -8.84 -29.19
C PRO A 358 -0.79 -8.65 -28.70
N ARG A 359 -0.25 -7.43 -28.73
CA ARG A 359 1.13 -7.09 -28.34
C ARG A 359 1.22 -5.98 -27.27
N GLY A 360 0.21 -5.87 -26.42
CA GLY A 360 0.22 -4.96 -25.27
C GLY A 360 1.14 -5.46 -24.16
N LYS A 361 2.17 -4.67 -23.83
CA LYS A 361 3.23 -4.91 -22.86
C LYS A 361 2.76 -5.59 -21.56
N VAL A 362 3.60 -6.51 -21.10
CA VAL A 362 3.64 -7.12 -19.76
C VAL A 362 3.26 -6.09 -18.69
N PHE A 363 2.49 -6.52 -17.70
CA PHE A 363 2.03 -5.78 -16.51
C PHE A 363 3.21 -5.46 -15.55
N ALA A 364 4.31 -4.95 -16.09
CA ALA A 364 5.39 -4.33 -15.35
C ALA A 364 5.28 -2.83 -15.67
N SER A 365 4.89 -2.03 -14.66
CA SER A 365 4.95 -0.57 -14.77
C SER A 365 6.37 -0.21 -15.21
N THR A 366 6.50 0.21 -16.47
CA THR A 366 7.80 0.47 -17.07
C THR A 366 8.27 1.80 -16.52
N ASP A 367 9.43 1.82 -15.86
CA ASP A 367 10.07 3.06 -15.42
C ASP A 367 10.30 3.95 -16.66
N SER A 368 9.52 5.02 -16.77
CA SER A 368 9.55 5.98 -17.88
C SER A 368 10.90 6.68 -18.02
N ARG A 369 11.77 6.59 -17.01
CA ARG A 369 13.14 7.12 -17.04
C ARG A 369 14.08 6.30 -17.93
N LYS A 370 13.75 5.04 -18.28
CA LYS A 370 14.61 4.14 -19.09
C LYS A 370 14.47 4.35 -20.61
N GLY A 371 14.29 5.59 -21.06
CA GLY A 371 14.25 5.97 -22.47
C GLY A 371 15.63 6.28 -23.09
N GLY A 372 16.69 5.54 -22.71
CA GLY A 372 18.06 5.79 -23.18
C GLY A 372 18.85 4.49 -23.34
N SER A 373 19.35 4.27 -24.55
CA SER A 373 20.13 3.11 -25.04
C SER A 373 21.06 2.46 -24.00
N PHE A 374 20.69 1.27 -23.50
CA PHE A 374 21.66 0.32 -22.96
C PHE A 374 22.22 -0.51 -24.13
N LYS A 375 23.49 -0.31 -24.47
CA LYS A 375 24.26 -1.28 -25.25
C LYS A 375 24.62 -2.43 -24.30
N THR A 376 24.00 -3.58 -24.50
CA THR A 376 24.49 -4.85 -23.98
C THR A 376 25.56 -5.35 -24.95
N ASP A 377 26.82 -5.32 -24.53
CA ASP A 377 27.89 -6.03 -25.23
C ASP A 377 27.72 -7.54 -24.98
N GLU A 378 27.22 -8.23 -25.99
CA GLU A 378 27.47 -9.66 -26.21
C GLU A 378 27.83 -9.88 -27.68
N PRO A 379 28.74 -10.82 -28.00
CA PRO A 379 29.32 -10.95 -29.33
C PRO A 379 28.36 -11.68 -30.29
N PRO A 380 28.42 -11.41 -31.61
CA PRO A 380 27.45 -11.97 -32.54
C PRO A 380 27.77 -13.43 -32.89
N LEU A 381 26.77 -14.31 -32.70
CA LEU A 381 26.72 -15.62 -33.32
C LEU A 381 26.23 -15.46 -34.77
N SER A 382 27.04 -15.94 -35.71
CA SER A 382 26.78 -15.94 -37.15
C SER A 382 25.67 -16.94 -37.53
N GLN A 383 24.76 -16.49 -38.38
CA GLN A 383 23.72 -17.32 -38.97
C GLN A 383 24.16 -17.90 -40.34
N THR A 384 23.90 -19.21 -40.45
CA THR A 384 23.44 -19.95 -41.65
C THR A 384 24.38 -20.17 -42.83
N CYS A 385 24.57 -21.46 -43.17
CA CYS A 385 24.10 -22.00 -44.45
C CYS A 385 24.13 -23.55 -44.44
N ALA A 386 23.09 -24.16 -44.99
CA ALA A 386 23.00 -25.57 -45.37
C ALA A 386 22.16 -25.64 -46.67
N PRO A 387 22.13 -26.75 -47.42
CA PRO A 387 23.22 -27.65 -47.81
C PRO A 387 23.22 -27.91 -49.34
N SER A 388 24.26 -28.54 -49.89
CA SER A 388 24.10 -29.37 -51.10
C SER A 388 25.10 -30.53 -51.11
N THR A 389 24.54 -31.69 -51.43
CA THR A 389 25.15 -33.02 -51.55
C THR A 389 25.93 -33.18 -52.85
N ALA A 390 27.07 -33.88 -52.83
CA ALA A 390 27.35 -35.09 -53.64
C ALA A 390 28.84 -35.50 -53.60
N ALA A 391 29.06 -36.71 -53.06
CA ALA A 391 29.85 -37.84 -53.56
C ALA A 391 31.33 -37.73 -53.99
N ALA A 392 32.00 -38.86 -53.70
CA ALA A 392 33.33 -39.33 -54.11
C ALA A 392 34.52 -38.64 -53.41
N ALA A 393 35.63 -39.27 -53.06
CA ALA A 393 36.14 -40.64 -52.96
C ALA A 393 37.64 -40.41 -52.69
N ASP A 394 38.24 -41.34 -51.96
CA ASP A 394 39.66 -41.72 -52.03
C ASP A 394 40.77 -40.83 -51.45
N ASP A 395 41.62 -41.54 -50.70
CA ASP A 395 43.10 -41.46 -50.64
C ASP A 395 43.73 -40.35 -49.78
N GLU A 396 44.41 -40.72 -48.68
CA GLU A 396 45.88 -40.92 -48.59
C GLU A 396 46.62 -39.56 -48.64
N GLU A 397 47.67 -39.20 -47.89
CA GLU A 397 48.58 -39.81 -46.92
C GLU A 397 49.59 -38.66 -46.55
N TRP A 398 50.32 -38.77 -45.43
CA TRP A 398 51.49 -37.96 -44.98
C TRP A 398 51.26 -36.46 -44.64
N GLU A 399 51.85 -35.87 -43.60
CA GLU A 399 52.96 -36.18 -42.69
C GLU A 399 52.75 -35.41 -41.37
#